data_AF-I4APB6-F1
#
_entry.id   AF-I4APB6-F1
#
_cell.length_a   1.000
_cell.length_b   1.000
_cell.length_c   1.000
_cell.angle_alpha   90.00
_cell.angle_beta   90.00
_cell.angle_gamma   90.00
#
_symmetry.space_group_name_H-M   'P 1'
#
loop_
_entity.id
_entity.type
_entity.pdbx_description
1 polymer ?
#
loop_
_entity_poly.entity_id
_entity_poly.type
_entity_poly.pdbx_seq_one_letter_code
_entity_poly.pdbx_strand_id
1 'polypeptide(L)'
;MKELLSLFDALSKSYGLFGVNKVEDINYLILGLRWSNNSSLEIAKFMHGFSRFIEKKFEINRQTDWERNIRLISFSDAHTLELFKESFFEYCKKENVL
;
A
#
# COMPACT_ATOMS: atom_id res chain seq x y z
N MET A 1 8.24 9.05 -6.71
CA MET A 1 8.62 7.80 -6.00
C MET A 1 9.24 8.00 -4.62
N LYS A 2 10.24 8.86 -4.45
CA LYS A 2 10.90 9.12 -3.13
C LYS A 2 9.91 9.42 -2.00
N GLU A 3 8.90 10.25 -2.28
CA GLU A 3 7.89 10.65 -1.27
C GLU A 3 7.02 9.48 -0.79
N LEU A 4 6.68 8.55 -1.68
CA LEU A 4 5.93 7.34 -1.33
C LEU A 4 6.76 6.43 -0.42
N LEU A 5 8.04 6.27 -0.72
CA LEU A 5 8.96 5.47 0.11
C LEU A 5 9.20 6.14 1.47
N SER A 6 9.32 7.47 1.52
CA SER A 6 9.39 8.22 2.77
C SER A 6 8.13 8.07 3.63
N LEU A 7 6.94 8.11 3.00
CA LEU A 7 5.68 7.84 3.68
C LEU A 7 5.68 6.42 4.26
N PHE A 8 6.10 5.42 3.48
CA PHE A 8 6.19 4.04 3.94
C PHE A 8 7.18 3.88 5.10
N ASP A 9 8.37 4.48 5.01
CA ASP A 9 9.36 4.45 6.10
C ASP A 9 8.78 5.05 7.39
N ALA A 10 8.08 6.19 7.30
CA ALA A 10 7.39 6.80 8.43
C ALA A 10 6.29 5.91 9.03
N LEU A 11 5.48 5.26 8.18
CA LEU A 11 4.43 4.33 8.62
C LEU A 11 5.02 3.08 9.28
N SER A 12 6.12 2.55 8.73
CA SER A 12 6.75 1.31 9.19
C SER A 12 7.32 1.40 10.61
N LYS A 13 7.65 2.61 11.07
CA LYS A 13 8.23 2.92 12.38
C LYS A 13 7.18 3.15 13.48
N SER A 14 5.91 3.36 13.11
CA SER A 14 4.94 3.97 14.02
C SER A 14 3.47 3.70 13.62
N TYR A 15 3.08 2.43 13.51
CA TYR A 15 1.64 2.11 13.42
C TYR A 15 0.91 2.57 14.69
N GLY A 16 -0.25 3.21 14.54
CA GLY A 16 -1.02 3.82 15.64
C GLY A 16 -0.67 5.28 15.98
N LEU A 17 0.51 5.78 15.61
CA LEU A 17 0.98 7.13 15.98
C LEU A 17 0.42 8.26 15.10
N PHE A 18 -0.25 7.91 13.99
CA PHE A 18 -0.86 8.85 13.04
C PHE A 18 -2.34 8.56 12.76
N GLY A 19 -3.02 7.84 13.67
CA GLY A 19 -4.40 7.40 13.43
C GLY A 19 -4.54 6.36 12.32
N VAL A 20 -3.43 5.78 11.87
CA VAL A 20 -3.41 4.65 10.93
C VAL A 20 -3.63 3.37 11.71
N ASN A 21 -4.84 2.84 11.60
CA ASN A 21 -5.27 1.63 12.29
C ASN A 21 -5.55 0.48 11.32
N LYS A 22 -5.77 0.80 10.04
CA LYS A 22 -6.09 -0.16 8.99
C LYS A 22 -5.56 0.27 7.63
N VAL A 23 -5.56 -0.66 6.69
CA VAL A 23 -5.04 -0.46 5.33
C VAL A 23 -5.73 0.66 4.54
N GLU A 24 -7.03 0.91 4.79
CA GLU A 24 -7.75 2.00 4.14
C GLU A 24 -7.21 3.37 4.54
N ASP A 25 -6.75 3.53 5.78
CA ASP A 25 -6.14 4.77 6.25
C ASP A 25 -4.85 5.06 5.47
N ILE A 26 -4.07 4.01 5.18
CA ILE A 26 -2.88 4.11 4.30
C ILE A 26 -3.28 4.52 2.89
N ASN A 27 -4.36 3.93 2.35
CA ASN A 27 -4.85 4.32 1.03
C ASN A 27 -5.24 5.80 0.98
N TYR A 28 -5.91 6.33 2.01
CA TYR A 28 -6.22 7.76 2.10
C TYR A 28 -4.97 8.64 2.13
N LEU A 29 -3.92 8.24 2.86
CA LEU A 29 -2.64 8.96 2.88
C LEU A 29 -1.98 8.96 1.49
N ILE A 30 -2.00 7.84 0.79
CA ILE A 30 -1.45 7.74 -0.57
C ILE A 30 -2.28 8.56 -1.56
N LEU A 31 -3.61 8.57 -1.44
CA LEU A 31 -4.48 9.43 -2.25
C LEU A 31 -4.20 10.92 -1.99
N GLY A 32 -4.02 11.30 -0.73
CA GLY A 32 -3.61 12.67 -0.36
C GLY A 32 -2.26 13.05 -0.99
N LEU A 33 -1.27 12.15 -0.92
CA LEU A 33 0.04 12.33 -1.54
C LEU A 33 -0.07 12.51 -3.06
N ARG A 34 -0.98 11.76 -3.71
CA ARG A 34 -1.24 11.88 -5.15
C ARG A 34 -1.88 13.23 -5.52
N TRP A 35 -2.65 13.85 -4.63
CA TRP A 35 -3.25 15.15 -4.90
C TRP A 35 -2.29 16.31 -4.64
N SER A 36 -1.32 16.15 -3.74
CA SER A 36 -0.37 17.21 -3.40
C SER A 36 0.85 17.29 -4.33
N ASN A 37 1.18 16.20 -5.06
CA ASN A 37 2.50 16.08 -5.72
C ASN A 37 2.42 16.02 -7.25
N ASN A 38 3.42 16.62 -7.90
CA ASN A 38 3.63 16.53 -9.35
C ASN A 38 3.89 15.09 -9.84
N SER A 39 4.33 14.19 -8.95
CA SER A 39 4.51 12.74 -9.22
C SER A 39 3.21 11.92 -9.13
N SER A 40 2.04 12.55 -9.11
CA SER A 40 0.73 11.88 -8.99
C SER A 40 0.56 10.69 -9.94
N LEU A 41 1.00 10.84 -11.20
CA LEU A 41 0.89 9.78 -12.22
C LEU A 41 1.85 8.61 -11.94
N GLU A 42 3.07 8.89 -11.50
CA GLU A 42 4.06 7.86 -11.17
C GLU A 42 3.59 7.04 -9.97
N ILE A 43 3.09 7.71 -8.93
CA ILE A 43 2.54 7.06 -7.74
C ILE A 43 1.30 6.22 -8.12
N ALA A 44 0.42 6.77 -8.97
CA ALA A 44 -0.74 6.02 -9.44
C ALA A 44 -0.36 4.75 -10.22
N LYS A 45 0.63 4.85 -11.11
CA LYS A 45 1.15 3.69 -11.88
C LYS A 45 1.78 2.66 -10.96
N PHE A 46 2.60 3.09 -10.00
CA PHE A 46 3.24 2.20 -9.04
C PHE A 46 2.22 1.46 -8.17
N MET A 47 1.23 2.18 -7.63
CA MET A 47 0.16 1.57 -6.83
C MET A 47 -0.76 0.67 -7.66
N HIS A 48 -0.97 0.97 -8.95
CA HIS A 48 -1.67 0.05 -9.84
C HIS A 48 -0.88 -1.25 -10.02
N GLY A 49 0.44 -1.17 -10.19
CA GLY A 49 1.32 -2.34 -10.22
C GLY A 49 1.26 -3.14 -8.91
N PHE A 50 1.18 -2.46 -7.77
CA PHE A 50 0.99 -3.10 -6.47
C PHE A 50 -0.36 -3.83 -6.37
N SER A 51 -1.47 -3.24 -6.86
CA SER A 51 -2.76 -3.94 -6.95
C SER A 51 -2.65 -5.25 -7.74
N ARG A 52 -2.00 -5.22 -8.92
CA ARG A 52 -1.77 -6.42 -9.73
C ARG A 52 -0.88 -7.45 -9.03
N PHE A 53 0.10 -7.00 -8.25
CA PHE A 53 0.94 -7.86 -7.44
C PHE A 53 0.12 -8.59 -6.37
N ILE A 54 -0.74 -7.88 -5.64
CA ILE A 54 -1.62 -8.45 -4.61
C ILE A 54 -2.59 -9.45 -5.22
N GLU A 55 -3.25 -9.08 -6.33
CA GLU A 55 -4.16 -9.98 -7.06
C GLU A 55 -3.48 -11.30 -7.40
N LYS A 56 -2.25 -11.25 -7.93
CA LYS A 56 -1.47 -12.43 -8.26
C LYS A 56 -1.02 -13.22 -7.02
N LYS A 57 -0.54 -12.53 -5.98
CA LYS A 57 0.01 -13.15 -4.76
C LYS A 57 -1.04 -13.99 -4.02
N PHE A 58 -2.29 -13.53 -4.02
CA PHE A 58 -3.38 -14.15 -3.28
C PHE A 58 -4.44 -14.80 -4.17
N GLU A 59 -4.13 -15.01 -5.47
CA GLU A 59 -5.01 -15.68 -6.45
C GLU A 59 -6.42 -15.06 -6.53
N ILE A 60 -6.50 -13.73 -6.44
CA ILE A 60 -7.76 -12.99 -6.44
C ILE A 60 -8.22 -12.77 -7.89
N ASN A 61 -9.31 -13.43 -8.28
CA ASN A 61 -9.87 -13.38 -9.63
C ASN A 61 -10.73 -12.14 -9.91
N ARG A 62 -10.60 -11.07 -9.12
CA ARG A 62 -11.38 -9.84 -9.26
C ARG A 62 -10.44 -8.65 -9.34
N GLN A 63 -10.63 -7.82 -10.36
CA GLN A 63 -9.88 -6.57 -10.50
C GLN A 63 -10.40 -5.54 -9.50
N THR A 64 -9.82 -5.51 -8.30
CA THR A 64 -10.12 -4.50 -7.29
C THR A 64 -8.84 -3.91 -6.72
N ASP A 65 -8.94 -2.72 -6.15
CA ASP A 65 -7.78 -2.04 -5.59
C ASP A 65 -7.14 -2.82 -4.43
N TRP A 66 -5.83 -2.65 -4.28
CA TRP A 66 -5.00 -3.39 -3.34
C TRP A 66 -5.53 -3.36 -1.90
N GLU A 67 -6.09 -2.24 -1.43
CA GLU A 67 -6.58 -2.12 -0.05
C GLU A 67 -7.80 -3.00 0.18
N ARG A 68 -8.69 -3.12 -0.82
CA ARG A 68 -9.87 -4.00 -0.76
C ARG A 68 -9.45 -5.46 -0.77
N ASN A 69 -8.49 -5.81 -1.62
CA ASN A 69 -7.95 -7.16 -1.67
C ASN A 69 -7.32 -7.56 -0.33
N ILE A 70 -6.48 -6.70 0.26
CA ILE A 70 -5.88 -6.93 1.58
C ILE A 70 -6.96 -7.05 2.66
N ARG A 71 -7.97 -6.17 2.63
CA ARG A 71 -9.11 -6.25 3.57
C ARG A 71 -9.80 -7.60 3.50
N LEU A 72 -10.12 -8.08 2.30
CA LEU A 72 -10.86 -9.33 2.08
C LEU A 72 -10.15 -10.56 2.64
N ILE A 73 -8.81 -10.60 2.59
CA ILE A 73 -8.00 -11.73 3.08
C ILE A 73 -7.55 -11.56 4.54
N SER A 74 -7.82 -10.41 5.15
CA SER A 74 -7.45 -10.11 6.53
C SER A 74 -8.50 -10.60 7.54
N PHE A 75 -8.11 -10.82 8.79
CA PHE A 75 -9.02 -11.21 9.88
C PHE A 75 -9.22 -10.09 10.92
N SER A 76 -8.43 -9.00 10.83
CA SER A 76 -8.51 -7.84 11.72
C SER A 76 -7.87 -6.61 11.07
N ASP A 77 -8.13 -5.44 11.62
CA ASP A 77 -7.49 -4.18 11.20
C ASP A 77 -5.96 -4.23 11.32
N ALA A 78 -5.44 -4.74 12.44
CA ALA A 78 -4.00 -4.93 12.62
C ALA A 78 -3.41 -5.86 11.55
N HIS A 79 -4.08 -6.96 11.24
CA HIS A 79 -3.63 -7.90 10.20
C HIS A 79 -3.60 -7.24 8.81
N THR A 80 -4.49 -6.28 8.51
CA THR A 80 -4.40 -5.54 7.24
C THR A 80 -3.10 -4.74 7.11
N LEU A 81 -2.62 -4.17 8.21
CA LEU A 81 -1.38 -3.39 8.23
C LEU A 81 -0.15 -4.29 8.06
N GLU A 82 -0.15 -5.46 8.72
CA GLU A 82 0.89 -6.48 8.59
C GLU A 82 0.98 -6.97 7.14
N LEU A 83 -0.14 -7.40 6.56
CA LEU A 83 -0.20 -7.87 5.17
C LEU A 83 0.24 -6.80 4.17
N PHE A 84 -0.16 -5.55 4.40
CA PHE A 84 0.30 -4.43 3.60
C PHE A 84 1.82 -4.27 3.70
N LYS A 85 2.38 -4.22 4.90
CA LYS A 85 3.82 -4.03 5.13
C LYS A 85 4.64 -5.09 4.42
N GLU A 86 4.30 -6.36 4.63
CA GLU A 86 5.03 -7.49 4.05
C GLU A 86 4.92 -7.47 2.52
N SER A 87 3.71 -7.35 1.99
CA SER A 87 3.48 -7.40 0.55
C SER A 87 4.05 -6.19 -0.18
N PHE A 88 3.97 -5.00 0.42
CA PHE A 88 4.54 -3.78 -0.16
C PHE A 88 6.07 -3.84 -0.18
N PHE A 89 6.69 -4.33 0.90
CA PHE A 89 8.13 -4.52 0.94
C PHE A 89 8.63 -5.54 -0.10
N GLU A 90 7.94 -6.67 -0.26
CA GLU A 90 8.22 -7.63 -1.33
C GLU A 90 8.08 -7.01 -2.72
N TYR A 91 7.02 -6.23 -2.93
CA TYR A 91 6.79 -5.54 -4.19
C TYR A 91 7.90 -4.53 -4.50
N CYS A 92 8.29 -3.71 -3.52
CA CYS A 92 9.38 -2.75 -3.67
C CYS A 92 10.72 -3.44 -4.04
N LYS A 93 11.04 -4.59 -3.43
CA LYS A 93 12.21 -5.38 -3.82
C LYS A 93 12.12 -5.86 -5.26
N LYS A 94 10.96 -6.36 -5.68
CA LYS A 94 10.73 -6.84 -7.05
C LYS A 94 10.90 -5.72 -8.09
N GLU A 95 10.46 -4.51 -7.76
CA GLU A 95 10.59 -3.33 -8.63
C GLU A 95 11.95 -2.62 -8.51
N ASN A 96 12.88 -3.14 -7.68
CA ASN A 96 14.22 -2.56 -7.43
C ASN A 96 14.16 -1.10 -6.94
N VAL A 97 13.19 -0.78 -6.09
CA VAL A 97 13.03 0.56 -5.48
C VAL A 97 13.38 0.58 -3.98
N LEU A 98 13.74 -0.57 -3.40
CA LEU A 98 14.31 -0.75 -2.07
C LEU A 98 15.53 -1.67 -2.13
#